data_AF-A0A2P2JB11-F1
#
_entry.id   AF-A0A2P2JB11-F1
#
_cell.length_a   1.000
_cell.length_b   1.000
_cell.length_c   1.000
_cell.angle_alpha   90.00
_cell.angle_beta   90.00
_cell.angle_gamma   90.00
#
_symmetry.space_group_name_H-M   'P 1'
#
loop_
_entity.id
_entity.type
_entity.pdbx_description
1 polymer ?
#
loop_
_entity_poly.entity_id
_entity_poly.type
_entity_poly.pdbx_seq_one_letter_code
_entity_poly.pdbx_strand_id
1 'polypeptide(L)'
;MMRFELGLERPDPKRALKSALTIAIAYILGGLVPLVPYMFIPRAQDAVLASVVLTVAALLVFGYAKGHFTGNKPFRSAFQTALIGVLASAAAFGLAKAVQG
;
A
#
# COMPACT_ATOMS: atom_id res chain seq x y z
N MET A 1 4.56 35.90 12.71
CA MET A 1 4.42 35.00 13.87
C MET A 1 4.31 33.53 13.47
N MET A 2 3.37 33.07 12.62
CA MET A 2 3.21 31.63 12.31
C MET A 2 4.45 30.83 11.81
N ARG A 3 5.32 31.40 10.97
CA ARG A 3 6.42 30.62 10.35
C ARG A 3 7.58 30.32 11.29
N PHE A 4 7.89 31.23 12.22
CA PHE A 4 9.03 31.10 13.14
C PHE A 4 8.64 30.62 14.54
N GLU A 5 7.34 30.66 14.88
CA GLU A 5 6.83 30.14 16.16
C GLU A 5 6.28 28.72 16.03
N LEU A 6 5.56 28.43 14.94
CA LEU A 6 4.88 27.14 14.75
C LEU A 6 5.54 26.26 13.67
N GLY A 7 6.54 26.79 12.94
CA GLY A 7 7.15 26.10 11.81
C GLY A 7 6.20 25.90 10.61
N LEU A 8 5.08 26.63 10.56
CA LEU A 8 4.04 26.45 9.55
C LEU A 8 4.20 27.41 8.38
N GLU A 9 4.19 26.88 7.17
CA GLU A 9 4.02 27.63 5.94
C GLU A 9 2.54 27.71 5.55
N ARG A 10 2.13 28.84 4.95
CA ARG A 10 0.75 29.01 4.46
C ARG A 10 0.47 27.94 3.40
N PRO A 11 -0.52 27.05 3.59
CA PRO A 11 -0.82 26.02 2.61
C PRO A 11 -1.43 26.65 1.35
N ASP A 12 -1.01 26.17 0.18
CA ASP A 12 -1.66 26.50 -1.08
C ASP A 12 -3.04 25.83 -1.14
N PRO A 13 -4.15 26.59 -1.24
CA PRO A 13 -5.50 26.02 -1.28
C PRO A 13 -5.71 25.04 -2.44
N LYS A 14 -4.99 25.18 -3.57
CA LYS A 14 -5.07 24.25 -4.70
C LYS A 14 -4.40 22.91 -4.40
N ARG A 15 -3.48 22.85 -3.43
CA ARG A 15 -2.77 21.62 -3.04
C ARG A 15 -3.68 20.64 -2.31
N ALA A 16 -4.68 21.12 -1.57
CA ALA A 16 -5.62 20.28 -0.84
C ALA A 16 -6.39 19.33 -1.78
N LEU A 17 -7.00 19.87 -2.84
CA LEU A 17 -7.75 19.07 -3.81
C LEU A 17 -6.83 18.10 -4.58
N LYS A 18 -5.66 18.58 -5.02
CA LYS A 18 -4.68 17.72 -5.70
C LYS A 18 -4.24 16.56 -4.82
N SER A 19 -3.98 16.81 -3.52
CA SER A 19 -3.60 15.77 -2.57
C SER A 19 -4.71 14.73 -2.41
N ALA A 20 -5.96 15.17 -2.22
CA ALA A 20 -7.12 14.28 -2.09
C ALA A 20 -7.32 13.39 -3.32
N LEU A 21 -7.25 13.97 -4.52
CA LEU A 21 -7.38 13.20 -5.77
C LEU A 21 -6.22 12.22 -5.95
N THR A 22 -5.00 12.65 -5.65
CA THR A 22 -3.80 11.81 -5.78
C THR A 22 -3.90 10.58 -4.89
N ILE A 23 -4.28 10.75 -3.61
CA ILE A 23 -4.41 9.61 -2.69
C ILE A 23 -5.58 8.70 -3.06
N ALA A 24 -6.71 9.26 -3.50
CA ALA A 24 -7.87 8.47 -3.92
C ALA A 24 -7.53 7.57 -5.13
N ILE A 25 -6.92 8.14 -6.17
CA ILE A 25 -6.51 7.39 -7.35
C ILE A 25 -5.44 6.35 -7.00
N ALA A 26 -4.43 6.73 -6.21
CA ALA A 26 -3.39 5.79 -5.78
C ALA A 26 -3.96 4.61 -4.98
N TYR A 27 -4.95 4.86 -4.12
CA TYR A 27 -5.59 3.82 -3.31
C TYR A 27 -6.43 2.87 -4.17
N ILE A 28 -7.17 3.39 -5.15
CA ILE A 28 -7.92 2.58 -6.12
C ILE A 28 -6.95 1.68 -6.90
N LEU A 29 -5.92 2.27 -7.50
CA LEU A 29 -4.95 1.52 -8.29
C LEU A 29 -4.21 0.48 -7.45
N GLY A 30 -3.79 0.85 -6.23
CA GLY A 30 -3.13 -0.08 -5.31
C GLY A 30 -4.03 -1.22 -4.86
N GLY A 31 -5.30 -0.94 -4.57
CA GLY A 31 -6.30 -1.93 -4.16
C GLY A 31 -6.72 -2.88 -5.29
N LEU A 32 -6.64 -2.44 -6.56
CA LEU A 32 -6.92 -3.29 -7.71
C LEU A 32 -5.87 -4.39 -7.90
N VAL A 33 -4.60 -4.13 -7.58
CA VAL A 33 -3.49 -5.08 -7.75
C VAL A 33 -3.79 -6.47 -7.15
N PRO A 34 -4.12 -6.61 -5.85
CA PRO A 34 -4.43 -7.93 -5.27
C PRO A 34 -5.72 -8.56 -5.83
N LEU A 35 -6.65 -7.77 -6.36
CA LEU A 35 -7.94 -8.24 -6.88
C LEU A 35 -7.85 -8.77 -8.31
N VAL A 36 -6.86 -8.32 -9.09
CA VAL A 36 -6.69 -8.70 -10.50
C VAL A 36 -6.76 -10.22 -10.72
N PRO A 37 -6.06 -11.09 -9.98
CA PRO A 37 -6.11 -12.53 -10.22
C PRO A 37 -7.51 -13.14 -10.00
N TYR A 38 -8.28 -12.60 -9.06
CA TYR A 38 -9.65 -13.03 -8.78
C TYR A 38 -10.64 -12.66 -9.90
N MET A 39 -10.30 -11.69 -10.76
CA MET A 39 -11.13 -11.34 -11.92
C MET A 39 -11.01 -12.36 -13.05
N PHE A 40 -9.90 -13.12 -13.09
CA PHE A 40 -9.61 -14.05 -14.19
C PHE A 40 -9.62 -15.52 -13.77
N ILE A 41 -9.40 -15.82 -12.49
CA ILE A 41 -9.32 -17.18 -11.96
C ILE A 41 -10.57 -17.46 -11.11
N PRO A 42 -11.52 -18.31 -11.57
CA PRO A 42 -12.78 -18.55 -10.86
C PRO A 42 -12.62 -19.22 -9.49
N ARG A 43 -11.57 -20.05 -9.34
CA ARG A 43 -11.31 -20.77 -8.09
C ARG A 43 -10.48 -19.90 -7.15
N ALA A 44 -11.08 -19.46 -6.04
CA ALA A 44 -10.44 -18.59 -5.06
C ALA A 44 -9.12 -19.15 -4.48
N GLN A 45 -9.03 -20.47 -4.31
CA GLN A 45 -7.83 -21.15 -3.81
C GLN A 45 -6.63 -21.07 -4.78
N ASP A 46 -6.90 -20.98 -6.08
CA ASP A 46 -5.85 -20.84 -7.09
C ASP A 46 -5.52 -19.35 -7.28
N ALA A 47 -6.55 -18.49 -7.26
CA ALA A 47 -6.43 -17.04 -7.36
C ALA A 47 -5.61 -16.42 -6.22
N VAL A 48 -5.75 -16.94 -4.99
CA VAL A 48 -5.01 -16.41 -3.82
C VAL A 48 -3.50 -16.60 -3.97
N LEU A 49 -3.03 -17.70 -4.54
CA LEU A 49 -1.60 -17.92 -4.74
C LEU A 49 -1.02 -16.90 -5.73
N ALA A 50 -1.70 -16.69 -6.85
CA ALA A 50 -1.34 -15.68 -7.83
C ALA A 50 -1.40 -14.25 -7.25
N SER A 51 -2.42 -13.95 -6.44
CA SER A 51 -2.59 -12.66 -5.76
C SER A 51 -1.49 -12.38 -4.74
N VAL A 52 -1.08 -13.37 -3.95
CA VAL A 52 0.03 -13.21 -2.99
C VAL A 52 1.33 -12.86 -3.70
N VAL A 53 1.70 -13.61 -4.75
CA VAL A 53 2.94 -13.37 -5.50
C VAL A 53 2.91 -11.98 -6.14
N LEU A 54 1.81 -11.63 -6.80
CA LEU A 54 1.64 -10.33 -7.45
C LEU A 54 1.72 -9.17 -6.45
N THR A 55 1.05 -9.30 -5.30
CA THR A 55 0.99 -8.25 -4.29
C THR A 55 2.34 -8.08 -3.59
N VAL A 56 3.04 -9.17 -3.25
CA VAL A 56 4.38 -9.08 -2.66
C VAL A 56 5.36 -8.41 -3.63
N ALA A 57 5.33 -8.78 -4.93
CA ALA A 57 6.12 -8.11 -5.94
C ALA A 57 5.82 -6.61 -6.03
N ALA A 58 4.53 -6.23 -6.05
CA ALA A 58 4.11 -4.84 -6.05
C ALA A 58 4.58 -4.08 -4.79
N LEU A 59 4.45 -4.67 -3.60
CA LEU A 59 4.91 -4.06 -2.34
C LEU A 59 6.43 -3.84 -2.32
N LEU A 60 7.21 -4.76 -2.89
CA LEU A 60 8.65 -4.59 -3.03
C LEU A 60 8.98 -3.43 -3.99
N VAL A 61 8.32 -3.36 -5.15
CA VAL A 61 8.51 -2.28 -6.14
C VAL A 61 8.12 -0.92 -5.55
N PHE A 62 6.91 -0.79 -4.99
CA PHE A 62 6.44 0.46 -4.39
C PHE A 62 7.24 0.84 -3.14
N GLY A 63 7.65 -0.15 -2.34
CA GLY A 63 8.49 0.09 -1.17
C GLY A 63 9.90 0.57 -1.57
N TYR A 64 10.48 0.03 -2.64
CA TYR A 64 11.75 0.50 -3.19
C TYR A 64 11.60 1.94 -3.72
N ALA A 65 10.57 2.22 -4.52
CA ALA A 65 10.29 3.54 -5.05
C ALA A 65 10.12 4.57 -3.92
N LYS A 66 9.32 4.23 -2.90
CA LYS A 66 9.15 5.04 -1.68
C LYS A 66 10.49 5.33 -1.01
N GLY A 67 11.35 4.32 -0.83
CA GLY A 67 12.67 4.51 -0.24
C GLY A 67 13.55 5.46 -1.05
N HIS A 68 13.56 5.30 -2.38
CA HIS A 68 14.30 6.17 -3.29
C HIS A 68 13.84 7.63 -3.22
N PHE A 69 12.53 7.89 -3.27
CA PHE A 69 11.98 9.26 -3.24
C PHE A 69 12.05 9.94 -1.87
N THR A 70 12.10 9.17 -0.77
CA THR A 70 12.13 9.72 0.60
C THR A 70 13.54 9.87 1.18
N GLY A 71 14.59 9.55 0.41
CA GLY A 71 15.98 9.59 0.88
C GLY A 71 16.34 8.47 1.87
N ASN A 72 15.48 7.46 2.03
CA ASN A 72 15.74 6.29 2.87
C ASN A 72 16.48 5.20 2.07
N LYS A 73 17.08 4.22 2.76
CA LYS A 73 17.71 3.05 2.10
C LYS A 73 16.65 2.25 1.31
N PRO A 74 16.69 2.23 -0.04
CA PRO A 74 15.58 1.71 -0.86
C PRO A 74 15.23 0.25 -0.59
N PHE A 75 16.24 -0.62 -0.50
CA PHE A 75 16.06 -2.04 -0.21
C PHE A 75 15.44 -2.30 1.17
N ARG A 76 15.82 -1.52 2.18
CA ARG A 76 15.23 -1.63 3.53
C ARG A 76 13.76 -1.21 3.50
N SER A 77 13.43 -0.15 2.76
CA SER A 77 12.06 0.33 2.61
C SER A 77 11.18 -0.68 1.87
N ALA A 78 11.71 -1.31 0.81
CA ALA A 78 11.06 -2.41 0.09
C ALA A 78 10.70 -3.57 1.02
N PHE A 79 11.70 -4.08 1.75
CA PHE A 79 11.50 -5.22 2.65
C PHE A 79 10.53 -4.91 3.79
N GLN A 80 10.62 -3.74 4.40
CA GLN A 80 9.67 -3.30 5.44
C GLN A 80 8.23 -3.22 4.90
N THR A 81 8.05 -2.70 3.69
CA THR A 81 6.73 -2.57 3.08
C THR A 81 6.11 -3.93 2.78
N ALA A 82 6.90 -4.87 2.25
CA ALA A 82 6.45 -6.24 2.04
C ALA A 82 6.12 -6.96 3.36
N LEU A 83 6.97 -6.82 4.39
CA LEU A 83 6.74 -7.42 5.71
C LEU A 83 5.44 -6.93 6.36
N ILE A 84 5.15 -5.63 6.32
CA ILE A 84 3.90 -5.08 6.85
C ILE A 84 2.70 -5.71 6.14
N GLY A 85 2.75 -5.83 4.82
CA GLY A 85 1.70 -6.48 4.03
C GLY A 85 1.49 -7.94 4.41
N VAL A 86 2.57 -8.72 4.48
CA VAL A 86 2.52 -10.14 4.86
C VAL A 86 1.95 -10.33 6.27
N LEU A 87 2.38 -9.50 7.24
CA LEU A 87 1.87 -9.58 8.61
C LEU A 87 0.39 -9.20 8.70
N ALA A 88 -0.03 -8.14 7.99
CA ALA A 88 -1.44 -7.74 7.95
C ALA A 88 -2.32 -8.83 7.32
N SER A 89 -1.89 -9.43 6.21
CA SER A 89 -2.60 -10.53 5.56
C SER A 89 -2.67 -11.77 6.45
N ALA A 90 -1.59 -12.13 7.14
CA ALA A 90 -1.58 -13.24 8.08
C ALA A 90 -2.55 -13.02 9.25
N ALA A 91 -2.59 -11.81 9.81
CA ALA A 91 -3.53 -11.43 10.86
C ALA A 91 -4.99 -11.51 10.37
N ALA A 92 -5.28 -10.95 9.18
CA ALA A 92 -6.62 -11.02 8.59
C ALA A 92 -7.07 -12.47 8.33
N PHE A 93 -6.19 -13.32 7.82
CA PHE A 93 -6.46 -14.75 7.65
C PHE A 93 -6.74 -15.46 8.99
N GLY A 94 -5.93 -15.19 10.01
CA GLY A 94 -6.11 -15.76 11.35
C GLY A 94 -7.46 -15.38 11.95
N LEU A 95 -7.87 -14.11 11.82
CA LEU A 95 -9.18 -13.64 12.26
C LEU A 95 -10.32 -14.28 11.47
N ALA A 96 -10.23 -14.33 10.14
CA ALA A 96 -11.25 -14.97 9.31
C ALA A 96 -11.45 -16.45 9.68
N LYS A 97 -10.34 -17.17 9.92
CA LYS A 97 -10.37 -18.56 10.34
C LYS A 97 -10.95 -18.74 11.76
N ALA A 98 -10.66 -17.83 12.69
CA ALA A 98 -11.18 -17.89 14.05
C ALA A 98 -12.69 -17.60 14.15
N VAL A 99 -13.24 -16.86 13.19
CA VAL A 99 -14.68 -16.55 13.13
C VAL A 99 -15.46 -17.63 12.36
N GLN A 100 -14.85 -18.25 11.35
CA GLN A 100 -15.50 -19.27 10.52
C GLN A 100 -15.26 -20.72 10.97
N GLY A 101 -14.26 -20.95 11.82
CA GLY A 101 -13.95 -22.26 12.42
C GLY A 101 -14.61 -22.43 13.78
#